data_AF-A0A1F9WCQ0-F1
#
_entry.id   AF-A0A1F9WCQ0-F1
#
_cell.length_a   1.000
_cell.length_b   1.000
_cell.length_c   1.000
_cell.angle_alpha   90.00
_cell.angle_beta   90.00
_cell.angle_gamma   90.00
#
_symmetry.space_group_name_H-M   'P 1'
#
loop_
_entity.id
_entity.type
_entity.pdbx_description
1 polymer ?
#
loop_
_entity_poly.entity_id
_entity_poly.type
_entity_poly.pdbx_seq_one_letter_code
_entity_poly.pdbx_strand_id
1 'polypeptide(L)'
;MACEYGEKLILYFYGEAAGELKAGVESHLKTCAPCRGELAALAAAEDWLRAGAAAPSAAVMTAVLAQAANLRASGSFGFRNWTEALFAGALTAVMAVGFSLSARNTSPGLAWNSGLDSGLDSVEYSIYQAQAETSAAQTDWEYNSGLLEAEIG
;
A
#
# COMPACT_ATOMS: atom_id res chain seq x y z
N MET A 1 -4.71 12.79 -25.42
CA MET A 1 -5.37 11.53 -25.04
C MET A 1 -4.50 10.89 -23.98
N ALA A 2 -5.07 10.54 -22.83
CA ALA A 2 -4.32 9.87 -21.77
C ALA A 2 -3.95 8.45 -22.21
N CYS A 3 -2.68 8.10 -22.06
CA CYS A 3 -2.10 6.81 -22.38
C CYS A 3 -2.51 5.80 -21.27
N GLU A 4 -3.16 4.68 -21.59
CA GLU A 4 -3.59 3.67 -20.58
C GLU A 4 -2.41 3.01 -19.82
N TYR A 5 -1.17 3.30 -20.21
CA TYR A 5 0.04 2.80 -19.56
C TYR A 5 0.49 3.64 -18.37
N GLY A 6 -0.14 4.78 -18.06
CA GLY A 6 0.27 5.69 -16.99
C GLY A 6 0.53 5.00 -15.64
N GLU A 7 -0.33 4.07 -15.23
CA GLU A 7 -0.19 3.33 -13.97
C GLU A 7 0.88 2.25 -14.02
N LYS A 8 0.97 1.56 -15.16
CA LYS A 8 1.99 0.53 -15.40
C LYS A 8 3.40 1.16 -15.42
N LEU A 9 3.51 2.44 -15.79
CA LEU A 9 4.76 3.19 -15.73
C LEU A 9 5.23 3.42 -14.30
N ILE A 10 4.35 3.65 -13.33
CA ILE A 10 4.72 3.84 -11.92
C ILE A 10 5.28 2.53 -11.35
N LEU A 11 4.58 1.41 -11.58
CA LEU A 11 5.07 0.08 -11.17
C LEU A 11 6.41 -0.25 -11.82
N TYR A 12 6.56 0.09 -13.11
CA TYR A 12 7.83 -0.09 -13.82
C TYR A 12 8.95 0.78 -13.24
N PHE A 13 8.66 2.05 -12.94
CA PHE A 13 9.62 3.01 -12.41
C PHE A 13 10.20 2.59 -11.05
N TYR A 14 9.36 2.12 -10.13
CA TYR A 14 9.80 1.63 -8.82
C TYR A 14 10.32 0.19 -8.82
N GLY A 15 10.37 -0.47 -10.00
CA GLY A 15 10.89 -1.83 -10.15
C GLY A 15 9.92 -2.93 -9.70
N GLU A 16 8.65 -2.61 -9.49
CA GLU A 16 7.58 -3.53 -9.08
C GLU A 16 6.95 -4.26 -10.28
N ALA A 17 7.13 -3.75 -11.51
CA ALA A 17 6.72 -4.46 -12.71
C ALA A 17 7.67 -5.63 -13.02
N ALA A 18 7.16 -6.85 -12.95
CA ALA A 18 7.90 -8.08 -13.26
C ALA A 18 7.33 -8.82 -14.49
N GLY A 19 8.12 -9.74 -15.05
CA GLY A 19 7.70 -10.66 -16.11
C GLY A 19 7.11 -9.97 -17.34
N GLU A 20 5.93 -10.43 -17.77
CA GLU A 20 5.23 -9.94 -18.95
C GLU A 20 4.84 -8.45 -18.86
N LEU A 21 4.54 -7.97 -17.65
CA LEU A 21 4.20 -6.56 -17.44
C LEU A 21 5.39 -5.66 -17.79
N LYS A 22 6.59 -6.03 -17.32
CA LYS A 22 7.82 -5.29 -17.63
C LYS A 22 8.09 -5.26 -19.13
N ALA A 23 8.04 -6.43 -19.78
CA ALA A 23 8.26 -6.54 -21.23
C ALA A 23 7.22 -5.72 -22.03
N GLY A 24 5.95 -5.74 -21.59
CA GLY A 24 4.87 -4.95 -22.18
C GLY A 24 5.09 -3.44 -22.08
N VAL A 25 5.54 -2.95 -20.92
CA VAL A 25 5.88 -1.53 -20.72
C VAL A 25 7.10 -1.14 -21.56
N GLU A 26 8.16 -1.93 -21.56
CA GLU A 26 9.36 -1.67 -22.37
C GLU A 26 9.06 -1.63 -23.88
N SER A 27 8.20 -2.53 -24.35
CA SER A 27 7.73 -2.52 -25.75
C SER A 27 6.95 -1.24 -26.07
N HIS A 28 6.01 -0.87 -25.20
CA HIS A 28 5.19 0.34 -25.36
C HIS A 28 6.03 1.62 -25.37
N LEU A 29 7.05 1.70 -24.50
CA LEU A 29 7.96 2.84 -24.40
C LEU A 29 8.78 3.08 -25.68
N LYS A 30 8.94 2.10 -26.56
CA LYS A 30 9.61 2.30 -27.86
C LYS A 30 8.81 3.20 -28.79
N THR A 31 7.48 3.15 -28.73
CA THR A 31 6.60 3.83 -29.69
C THR A 31 5.84 5.00 -29.09
N CYS A 32 5.65 5.05 -27.76
CA CYS A 32 4.82 6.07 -27.13
C CYS A 32 5.64 7.24 -26.54
N ALA A 33 5.70 8.36 -27.26
CA ALA A 33 6.38 9.58 -26.79
C ALA A 33 5.78 10.20 -25.51
N PRO A 34 4.44 10.28 -25.34
CA PRO A 34 3.84 10.79 -24.10
C PRO A 34 4.26 9.99 -22.87
N CYS A 35 4.14 8.66 -22.93
CA CYS A 35 4.49 7.75 -21.84
C CYS A 35 6.01 7.80 -21.50
N ARG A 36 6.90 8.10 -22.47
CA ARG A 36 8.32 8.42 -22.18
C ARG A 36 8.51 9.75 -21.45
N GLY A 37 7.73 10.78 -21.82
CA GLY A 37 7.76 12.08 -21.17
C GLY A 37 7.31 12.02 -19.72
N GLU A 38 6.25 11.25 -19.43
CA GLU A 38 5.77 10.99 -18.07
C GLU A 38 6.82 10.28 -17.21
N LEU A 39 7.49 9.26 -17.76
CA LEU A 39 8.58 8.55 -17.06
C LEU A 39 9.76 9.48 -16.72
N ALA A 40 10.12 10.38 -17.64
CA ALA A 40 11.17 11.38 -17.41
C ALA A 40 10.75 12.41 -16.35
N ALA A 41 9.48 12.85 -16.36
CA ALA A 41 8.95 13.75 -15.35
C ALA A 41 8.93 13.10 -13.96
N LEU A 42 8.59 11.81 -13.88
CA LEU A 42 8.61 11.04 -12.64
C LEU A 42 10.03 10.90 -12.08
N ALA A 43 11.02 10.62 -12.94
CA ALA A 43 12.43 10.60 -12.56
C ALA A 43 12.90 11.96 -12.01
N ALA A 44 12.57 13.06 -12.69
CA ALA A 44 12.93 14.40 -12.25
C ALA A 44 12.28 14.79 -10.91
N ALA A 45 11.04 14.35 -10.67
CA ALA A 45 10.36 14.56 -9.40
C ALA A 45 11.03 13.77 -8.25
N GLU A 46 11.43 12.51 -8.50
CA GLU A 46 12.16 11.73 -7.51
C GLU A 46 13.52 12.37 -7.17
N ASP A 47 14.27 12.81 -8.19
CA ASP A 47 15.55 13.49 -7.99
C ASP A 47 15.37 14.78 -7.16
N TRP A 48 14.31 15.55 -7.43
CA TRP A 48 14.00 16.75 -6.66
C TRP A 48 13.66 16.43 -5.21
N LEU A 49 12.85 15.39 -4.97
CA LEU A 49 12.52 14.94 -3.61
C LEU A 49 13.76 14.44 -2.87
N ARG A 50 14.64 13.69 -3.54
CA ARG A 50 15.92 13.22 -2.98
C ARG A 50 16.85 14.39 -2.65
N ALA A 51 16.92 15.40 -3.51
CA ALA A 51 17.73 16.59 -3.29
C ALA A 51 17.18 17.46 -2.13
N GLY A 52 15.86 17.52 -1.96
CA GLY A 52 15.19 18.23 -0.86
C GLY A 52 15.15 17.45 0.45
N ALA A 53 15.36 16.13 0.41
CA ALA A 53 15.42 15.29 1.60
C ALA A 53 16.68 15.60 2.40
N ALA A 54 16.57 16.45 3.42
CA ALA A 54 17.61 16.59 4.42
C ALA A 54 17.85 15.22 5.07
N ALA A 55 19.09 14.72 4.99
CA ALA A 55 19.45 13.51 5.68
C ALA A 55 19.16 13.67 7.18
N PRO A 56 18.58 12.66 7.86
CA PRO A 56 18.42 12.71 9.30
C PRO A 56 19.79 12.93 9.95
N SER A 57 19.84 13.80 10.96
CA SER A 57 21.10 14.09 11.64
C SER A 57 21.69 12.81 12.24
N ALA A 58 23.02 12.75 12.36
CA ALA A 58 23.70 11.60 12.96
C ALA A 58 23.14 11.26 14.36
N ALA A 59 22.71 12.28 15.12
CA ALA A 59 22.08 12.11 16.42
C ALA A 59 20.70 11.43 16.34
N VAL A 60 19.90 11.74 15.31
CA VAL A 60 18.61 11.06 15.08
C VAL A 60 18.86 9.61 14.70
N MET A 61 19.83 9.35 13.81
CA MET A 61 20.18 7.99 13.41
C MET A 61 20.68 7.13 14.58
N THR A 62 21.55 7.67 15.44
CA THR A 62 22.02 6.94 16.62
C THR A 62 20.91 6.70 17.64
N ALA A 63 20.01 7.66 17.84
CA ALA A 63 18.86 7.49 18.73
C ALA A 63 17.89 6.40 18.23
N VAL A 64 17.59 6.37 16.92
CA VAL A 64 16.73 5.33 16.33
C VAL A 64 17.38 3.95 16.43
N LEU A 65 18.67 3.84 16.10
CA LEU A 65 19.40 2.56 16.21
C LEU A 65 19.48 2.05 17.65
N ALA A 66 19.73 2.95 18.62
CA ALA A 66 19.72 2.61 20.03
C ALA A 66 18.34 2.16 20.51
N GLN A 67 17.26 2.84 20.07
CA GLN A 67 15.89 2.45 20.41
C GLN A 67 15.53 1.08 19.81
N ALA A 68 15.88 0.82 18.55
CA ALA A 68 15.65 -0.47 17.91
C ALA A 68 16.42 -1.61 18.60
N ALA A 69 17.67 -1.36 19.01
CA ALA A 69 18.46 -2.33 19.78
C ALA A 69 17.84 -2.63 21.15
N ASN A 70 17.33 -1.60 21.84
CA ASN A 70 16.65 -1.75 23.13
C ASN A 70 15.32 -2.51 23.00
N LEU A 71 14.54 -2.29 21.95
CA LEU A 71 13.30 -3.02 21.69
C LEU A 71 13.55 -4.49 21.35
N ARG A 72 14.62 -4.79 20.61
CA ARG A 72 15.05 -6.17 20.32
C ARG A 72 15.51 -6.90 21.59
N ALA A 73 16.16 -6.19 22.50
CA ALA A 73 16.62 -6.75 23.77
C ALA A 73 15.49 -6.91 24.81
N SER A 74 14.45 -6.07 24.76
CA SER A 74 13.40 -6.06 25.78
C SER A 74 12.26 -7.05 25.53
N GLY A 75 12.14 -7.62 24.33
CA GLY A 75 11.13 -8.64 24.00
C GLY A 75 9.68 -8.21 24.25
N SER A 76 9.43 -6.91 24.48
CA SER A 76 8.17 -6.41 25.02
C SER A 76 7.46 -5.54 23.98
N PHE A 77 6.62 -6.17 23.15
CA PHE A 77 5.60 -5.49 22.33
C PHE A 77 4.38 -5.08 23.19
N GLY A 78 4.64 -4.39 24.31
CA GLY A 78 3.62 -3.94 25.24
C GLY A 78 3.51 -2.43 25.23
N PHE A 79 2.36 -1.91 24.78
CA PHE A 79 1.97 -0.50 24.93
C PHE A 79 1.89 -0.13 26.41
N ARG A 80 3.03 0.20 27.02
CA ARG A 80 3.14 0.54 28.44
C ARG A 80 3.35 2.04 28.67
N ASN A 81 3.69 2.82 27.64
CA ASN A 81 4.11 4.19 27.79
C ASN A 81 3.20 5.15 27.00
N TRP A 82 2.40 5.96 27.71
CA TRP A 82 1.57 7.02 27.12
C TRP A 82 2.37 8.07 26.31
N THR A 83 3.68 8.14 26.54
CA THR A 83 4.61 8.98 25.77
C THR A 83 4.77 8.51 24.33
N GLU A 84 4.69 7.21 24.04
CA GLU A 84 4.73 6.69 22.66
C GLU A 84 3.47 7.09 21.87
N ALA A 85 2.31 7.15 22.53
CA ALA A 85 1.08 7.65 21.93
C ALA A 85 1.16 9.15 21.58
N LEU A 86 1.87 9.95 22.38
CA LEU A 86 2.12 11.36 22.11
C LEU A 86 3.04 11.57 20.89
N PHE A 87 4.10 10.77 20.76
CA PHE A 87 4.98 10.84 19.58
C PHE A 87 4.28 10.38 18.30
N ALA A 88 3.46 9.33 18.37
CA ALA A 88 2.63 8.90 17.25
C ALA A 88 1.61 9.99 16.84
N GLY A 89 0.96 10.64 17.82
CA GLY A 89 0.05 11.75 17.57
C GLY A 89 0.73 12.95 16.93
N ALA A 90 1.90 13.35 17.43
CA ALA A 90 2.68 14.46 16.88
C ALA A 90 3.12 14.20 15.43
N LEU A 91 3.59 12.98 15.14
CA LEU A 91 4.00 12.61 13.79
C LEU A 91 2.81 12.57 12.81
N THR A 92 1.65 12.09 13.27
CA THR A 92 0.41 12.09 12.49
C THR A 92 -0.04 13.51 12.16
N ALA A 93 0.03 14.44 13.12
CA ALA A 93 -0.31 15.84 12.92
C ALA A 93 0.63 16.52 11.90
N VAL A 94 1.94 16.26 11.98
CA VAL A 94 2.92 16.80 11.03
C VAL A 94 2.67 16.28 9.62
N MET A 95 2.40 14.98 9.46
CA MET A 95 2.04 14.39 8.17
C MET A 95 0.74 15.00 7.62
N ALA A 96 -0.30 15.11 8.44
CA ALA A 96 -1.58 15.69 8.03
C ALA A 96 -1.44 17.13 7.52
N VAL A 97 -0.63 17.95 8.21
CA VAL A 97 -0.32 19.32 7.77
C VAL A 97 0.45 19.31 6.44
N GLY A 98 1.47 18.47 6.32
CA GLY A 98 2.24 18.32 5.08
C GLY A 98 1.36 17.94 3.88
N PHE A 99 0.49 16.93 4.03
CA PHE A 99 -0.45 16.52 2.98
C PHE A 99 -1.47 17.61 2.64
N SER A 100 -1.99 18.33 3.64
CA SER A 100 -2.98 19.41 3.42
C SER A 100 -2.42 20.60 2.63
N LEU A 101 -1.12 20.87 2.76
CA LEU A 101 -0.42 21.91 2.01
C LEU A 101 -0.07 21.44 0.60
N SER A 102 0.31 20.16 0.44
CA SER A 102 0.69 19.58 -0.86
C SER A 102 -0.50 19.34 -1.78
N ALA A 103 -1.67 18.99 -1.24
CA ALA A 103 -2.88 18.71 -2.02
C ALA A 103 -3.43 19.92 -2.80
N ARG A 104 -3.06 21.15 -2.42
CA ARG A 104 -3.59 22.40 -3.00
C ARG A 104 -3.19 22.66 -4.46
N ASN A 105 -2.17 21.95 -4.96
CA ASN A 105 -1.63 22.14 -6.32
C ASN A 105 -1.83 20.93 -7.25
N THR A 106 -2.76 20.03 -6.92
CA THR A 106 -3.02 18.84 -7.76
C THR A 106 -3.84 19.22 -8.99
N SER A 107 -3.31 18.92 -10.18
CA SER A 107 -4.00 19.10 -11.45
C SER A 107 -5.07 18.00 -11.61
N PRO A 108 -6.32 18.30 -11.99
CA PRO A 108 -7.39 17.31 -12.11
C PRO A 108 -7.11 16.16 -13.10
N GLY A 109 -6.10 16.31 -13.96
CA GLY A 109 -5.64 15.26 -14.87
C GLY A 109 -4.71 14.21 -14.25
N LEU A 110 -4.38 14.32 -12.95
CA LEU A 110 -3.58 13.34 -12.20
C LEU A 110 -4.45 12.41 -11.33
N ALA A 111 -5.78 12.51 -11.43
CA ALA A 111 -6.66 11.56 -10.76
C ALA A 111 -6.36 10.16 -11.30
N TRP A 112 -5.86 9.30 -10.43
CA TRP A 112 -5.78 7.85 -10.60
C TRP A 112 -7.15 7.37 -11.10
N ASN A 113 -7.25 7.09 -12.40
CA ASN A 113 -8.48 6.58 -13.06
C ASN A 113 -8.28 5.12 -13.44
N SER A 114 -7.59 4.40 -12.57
CA SER A 114 -7.31 2.98 -12.70
C SER A 114 -8.60 2.23 -12.50
N GLY A 115 -8.90 1.25 -13.35
CA GLY A 115 -9.85 0.18 -13.02
C GLY A 115 -9.45 -0.64 -11.77
N LEU A 116 -8.40 -0.25 -11.05
CA LEU A 116 -7.96 -0.83 -9.78
C LEU A 116 -9.03 -0.63 -8.68
N ASP A 117 -9.73 0.51 -8.67
CA ASP A 117 -10.92 0.70 -7.82
C ASP A 117 -12.03 -0.29 -8.21
N SER A 118 -12.25 -0.52 -9.51
CA SER A 118 -13.23 -1.52 -9.96
C SER A 118 -12.84 -2.97 -9.65
N GLY A 119 -11.54 -3.24 -9.48
CA GLY A 119 -11.04 -4.53 -9.00
C GLY A 119 -11.21 -4.71 -7.49
N LEU A 120 -11.10 -3.62 -6.72
CA LEU A 120 -11.25 -3.64 -5.26
C LEU A 120 -12.66 -4.09 -4.84
N ASP A 121 -13.70 -3.58 -5.50
CA ASP A 121 -15.08 -4.01 -5.26
C ASP A 121 -15.23 -5.53 -5.49
N SER A 122 -14.63 -6.06 -6.55
CA SER A 122 -14.71 -7.50 -6.86
C SER A 122 -14.01 -8.38 -5.80
N VAL A 123 -12.89 -7.90 -5.25
CA VAL A 123 -12.18 -8.58 -4.16
C VAL A 123 -13.03 -8.54 -2.89
N GLU A 124 -13.65 -7.40 -2.58
CA GLU A 124 -14.54 -7.25 -1.44
C GLU A 124 -15.73 -8.23 -1.53
N TYR A 125 -16.39 -8.32 -2.69
CA TYR A 125 -17.46 -9.28 -2.90
C TYR A 125 -17.00 -10.74 -2.75
N SER A 126 -15.79 -11.07 -3.19
CA SER A 126 -15.26 -12.44 -3.06
C SER A 126 -15.03 -12.85 -1.60
N ILE A 127 -14.69 -11.90 -0.72
CA ILE A 127 -14.50 -12.16 0.72
C ILE A 127 -15.85 -12.46 1.38
N TYR A 128 -16.89 -11.66 1.10
CA TYR A 128 -18.23 -11.94 1.63
C TYR A 128 -18.77 -13.27 1.14
N GLN A 129 -18.51 -13.61 -0.12
CA GLN A 129 -18.92 -14.89 -0.69
C GLN A 129 -18.19 -16.06 -0.01
N ALA A 130 -16.87 -15.97 0.14
CA ALA A 130 -16.09 -16.98 0.84
C ALA A 130 -16.55 -17.15 2.30
N GLN A 131 -16.88 -16.05 2.98
CA GLN A 131 -17.38 -16.09 4.35
C GLN A 131 -18.75 -16.79 4.43
N ALA A 132 -19.66 -16.49 3.50
CA ALA A 132 -20.98 -17.12 3.42
C ALA A 132 -20.88 -18.63 3.14
N GLU A 133 -20.01 -19.04 2.21
CA GLU A 133 -19.77 -20.45 1.89
C GLU A 133 -19.18 -21.21 3.09
N THR A 134 -18.28 -20.57 3.84
CA THR A 134 -17.69 -21.17 5.05
C THR A 134 -18.75 -21.36 6.15
N SER A 135 -19.63 -20.38 6.35
CA SER A 135 -20.72 -20.48 7.32
C SER A 135 -21.76 -21.55 6.95
N ALA A 136 -22.09 -21.66 5.65
CA ALA A 136 -23.02 -22.68 5.15
C ALA A 136 -22.45 -24.10 5.32
N ALA A 137 -21.16 -24.29 5.02
CA ALA A 137 -20.49 -25.57 5.22
C ALA A 137 -20.49 -25.99 6.70
N GLN A 138 -20.29 -25.04 7.62
CA GLN A 138 -20.30 -25.32 9.05
C GLN A 138 -21.69 -25.75 9.55
N THR A 139 -22.76 -25.14 9.03
CA THR A 139 -24.14 -25.52 9.40
C THR A 139 -24.53 -26.89 8.85
N ASP A 140 -24.03 -27.26 7.67
CA ASP A 140 -24.25 -28.59 7.10
C ASP A 140 -23.58 -29.69 7.94
N TRP A 141 -22.36 -29.44 8.43
CA TRP A 141 -21.67 -30.33 9.37
C TRP A 141 -22.43 -30.50 10.69
N GLU A 142 -22.91 -29.41 11.29
CA GLU A 142 -23.68 -29.43 12.53
C GLU A 142 -25.01 -30.19 12.39
N TYR A 143 -25.70 -30.03 11.25
CA TYR A 143 -26.93 -30.76 10.95
C TYR A 143 -26.67 -32.26 10.80
N ASN A 144 -25.63 -32.63 10.05
CA ASN A 144 -25.31 -34.02 9.78
C ASN A 144 -24.81 -34.75 11.05
N SER A 145 -24.04 -34.07 11.91
CA SER A 145 -23.67 -34.62 13.22
C SER A 145 -24.88 -34.84 14.13
N GLY A 146 -25.83 -33.90 14.17
CA GLY A 146 -27.03 -34.04 14.98
C GLY A 146 -27.95 -35.17 14.49
N LEU A 147 -28.01 -35.38 13.17
CA LEU A 147 -28.75 -36.50 12.58
C LEU A 147 -28.12 -37.85 12.93
N LEU A 148 -26.79 -37.94 12.84
CA LEU A 148 -26.04 -39.13 13.24
C LEU A 148 -26.24 -39.45 14.72
N GLU A 149 -26.14 -38.47 15.62
CA GLU A 149 -26.36 -38.66 17.05
C GLU A 149 -27.79 -39.13 17.39
N ALA A 150 -28.79 -38.71 16.62
CA ALA A 150 -30.18 -39.15 16.78
C ALA A 150 -30.43 -40.59 16.30
N GLU A 151 -29.57 -41.16 15.45
CA GLU A 151 -29.72 -42.51 14.88
C GLU A 151 -29.06 -43.61 15.74
N ILE A 152 -28.15 -43.23 16.65
CA ILE A 152 -27.40 -44.15 17.52
C ILE A 152 -27.91 -44.21 18.97
N GLY A 153 -28.93 -43.40 19.31
CA GLY A 153 -29.60 -43.36 20.62
C GLY A 153 -30.97 -44.04 20.62
#